data_AF-A0A8B6GLJ7-F1
#
_entry.id   AF-A0A8B6GLJ7-F1
#
_cell.length_a   1.000
_cell.length_b   1.000
_cell.length_c   1.000
_cell.angle_alpha   90.00
_cell.angle_beta   90.00
_cell.angle_gamma   90.00
#
_symmetry.space_group_name_H-M   'P 1'
#
loop_
_entity.id
_entity.type
_entity.pdbx_description
1 polymer ?
#
loop_
_entity_poly.entity_id
_entity_poly.type
_entity_poly.pdbx_seq_one_letter_code
_entity_poly.pdbx_strand_id
1 'polypeptide(L)'
;MCLLFMYLNDDECGNGYRLIIANNRDEQWDRPTKPLSFWTDNEDCISGQDMTPGKENGTWLGVSKRGRIGILLNILGVNDPKKKGRGYLVNEYISSQKDGQEYINETIKPCSSNYNSFNLILMNLSFPKTNGICCSNLDGVITESDILNGVFTCDNSSPGRPWQKSVQNRERFGNIVKDFNHKEKKDQLVQELLNLLTDRKTYVYCCFIITFEKLYLKILP
;
A
#
# COMPACT_ATOMS: atom_id res chain seq x y z
N MET A 1 -0.20 -11.66 -1.65
CA MET A 1 0.61 -10.82 -0.75
C MET A 1 0.86 -9.46 -1.37
N CYS A 2 0.18 -8.42 -0.89
CA CYS A 2 0.39 -7.04 -1.35
C CYS A 2 1.65 -6.45 -0.71
N LEU A 3 2.41 -5.73 -1.53
CA LEU A 3 3.65 -5.04 -1.20
C LEU A 3 3.60 -3.65 -1.81
N LEU A 4 4.06 -2.66 -1.05
CA LEU A 4 4.25 -1.28 -1.48
C LEU A 4 5.72 -0.94 -1.27
N PHE A 5 6.39 -0.53 -2.34
CA PHE A 5 7.69 0.11 -2.32
C PHE A 5 7.54 1.53 -2.86
N MET A 6 8.14 2.48 -2.18
CA MET A 6 8.08 3.87 -2.56
C MET A 6 9.42 4.55 -2.35
N TYR A 7 9.77 5.43 -3.26
CA TYR A 7 10.90 6.34 -3.12
C TYR A 7 10.39 7.77 -3.22
N LEU A 8 10.77 8.60 -2.25
CA LEU A 8 10.48 10.02 -2.22
C LEU A 8 11.79 10.81 -2.11
N ASN A 9 11.94 11.86 -2.90
CA ASN A 9 13.01 12.83 -2.74
C ASN A 9 12.50 14.23 -3.05
N ASP A 10 12.16 14.99 -2.01
CA ASP A 10 11.74 16.39 -2.17
C ASP A 10 12.88 17.36 -2.50
N ASP A 11 14.13 16.93 -2.38
CA ASP A 11 15.28 17.73 -2.79
C ASP A 11 15.41 17.75 -4.33
N GLU A 12 16.33 18.57 -4.88
CA GLU A 12 16.51 18.66 -6.34
C GLU A 12 16.82 17.29 -6.96
N CYS A 13 15.85 16.74 -7.67
CA CYS A 13 15.94 15.41 -8.28
C CYS A 13 16.76 15.38 -9.58
N GLY A 14 17.32 16.52 -10.02
CA GLY A 14 18.01 16.65 -11.30
C GLY A 14 17.18 16.06 -12.44
N ASN A 15 17.71 15.02 -13.09
CA ASN A 15 17.06 14.28 -14.18
C ASN A 15 16.28 13.02 -13.72
N GLY A 16 16.06 12.85 -12.42
CA GLY A 16 15.33 11.72 -11.82
C GLY A 16 13.86 12.05 -11.52
N TYR A 17 13.14 11.03 -11.06
CA TYR A 17 11.79 11.14 -10.54
C TYR A 17 11.82 11.47 -9.04
N ARG A 18 11.02 12.47 -8.65
CA ARG A 18 10.76 12.86 -7.24
C ARG A 18 10.04 11.78 -6.45
N LEU A 19 9.11 11.09 -7.09
CA LEU A 19 8.33 10.01 -6.50
C LEU A 19 8.32 8.80 -7.44
N ILE A 20 8.63 7.63 -6.89
CA ILE A 20 8.44 6.34 -7.54
C ILE A 20 7.60 5.47 -6.61
N ILE A 21 6.52 4.90 -7.13
CA ILE A 21 5.68 3.94 -6.40
C ILE A 21 5.63 2.65 -7.21
N ALA A 22 5.99 1.54 -6.56
CA ALA A 22 5.81 0.19 -7.07
C ALA A 22 4.92 -0.57 -6.09
N ASN A 23 3.71 -0.93 -6.54
CA ASN A 23 2.74 -1.63 -5.72
C ASN A 23 2.20 -2.84 -6.46
N ASN A 24 2.16 -3.99 -5.80
CA ASN A 24 1.38 -5.12 -6.27
C ASN A 24 0.13 -5.30 -5.39
N ARG A 25 -0.95 -5.73 -6.04
CA ARG A 25 -2.17 -6.16 -5.38
C ARG A 25 -2.34 -7.65 -5.65
N ASP A 26 -2.12 -8.45 -4.62
CA ASP A 26 -2.22 -9.90 -4.70
C ASP A 26 -3.18 -10.39 -3.59
N GLU A 27 -4.39 -9.82 -3.61
CA GLU A 27 -5.53 -10.23 -2.79
C GLU A 27 -6.69 -10.65 -3.70
N GLN A 28 -7.19 -11.88 -3.49
CA GLN A 28 -8.38 -12.43 -4.17
C GLN A 28 -8.34 -12.23 -5.69
N TRP A 29 -7.66 -13.14 -6.39
CA TRP A 29 -7.48 -13.12 -7.85
C TRP A 29 -8.78 -12.87 -8.64
N ASP A 30 -9.91 -13.39 -8.15
CA ASP A 30 -11.22 -13.29 -8.81
C ASP A 30 -11.99 -12.01 -8.46
N ARG A 31 -11.41 -11.08 -7.70
CA ARG A 31 -12.11 -9.85 -7.27
C ARG A 31 -12.25 -8.88 -8.45
N PRO A 32 -13.47 -8.61 -8.93
CA PRO A 32 -13.68 -7.83 -10.14
C PRO A 32 -13.27 -6.36 -9.91
N THR A 33 -12.61 -5.77 -10.91
CA THR A 33 -12.20 -4.36 -10.88
C THR A 33 -12.38 -3.69 -12.23
N LYS A 34 -12.70 -2.40 -12.22
CA LYS A 34 -12.50 -1.53 -13.38
C LYS A 34 -11.01 -1.23 -13.56
N PRO A 35 -10.52 -1.19 -14.81
CA PRO A 35 -9.15 -0.78 -15.09
C PRO A 35 -8.92 0.67 -14.66
N LEU A 36 -7.64 1.07 -14.62
CA LEU A 36 -7.24 2.44 -14.31
C LEU A 36 -7.90 3.43 -15.29
N SER A 37 -8.74 4.33 -14.78
CA SER A 37 -9.35 5.39 -15.57
C SER A 37 -9.61 6.63 -14.71
N PHE A 38 -9.74 7.79 -15.37
CA PHE A 38 -10.32 8.95 -14.71
C PHE A 38 -11.78 8.64 -14.33
N TRP A 39 -12.24 9.18 -13.21
CA TRP A 39 -13.61 8.95 -12.75
C TRP A 39 -14.58 9.83 -13.52
N THR A 40 -15.73 9.26 -13.89
CA THR A 40 -16.80 9.99 -14.60
C THR A 40 -17.34 11.17 -13.81
N ASP A 41 -17.51 11.02 -12.49
CA ASP A 41 -18.10 12.05 -11.63
C ASP A 41 -17.06 13.06 -11.11
N ASN A 42 -15.77 12.77 -11.29
CA ASN A 42 -14.68 13.63 -10.87
C ASN A 42 -13.41 13.34 -11.69
N GLU A 43 -13.26 14.06 -12.80
CA GLU A 43 -12.12 13.91 -13.71
C GLU A 43 -10.77 14.37 -13.12
N ASP A 44 -10.76 14.92 -11.90
CA ASP A 44 -9.50 15.18 -11.19
C ASP A 44 -8.89 13.91 -10.61
N CYS A 45 -9.67 12.84 -10.41
CA CYS A 45 -9.22 11.61 -9.77
C CYS A 45 -9.05 10.47 -10.77
N ILE A 46 -7.98 9.70 -10.62
CA ILE A 46 -7.67 8.51 -11.40
C ILE A 46 -7.36 7.35 -10.46
N SER A 47 -8.02 6.21 -10.67
CA SER A 47 -7.75 4.96 -9.94
C SER A 47 -8.35 3.76 -10.67
N GLY A 48 -7.90 2.55 -10.32
CA GLY A 48 -8.68 1.35 -10.58
C GLY A 48 -9.77 1.22 -9.51
N GLN A 49 -10.98 0.81 -9.87
CA GLN A 49 -12.11 0.78 -8.94
C GLN A 49 -12.58 -0.66 -8.68
N ASP A 50 -12.91 -0.95 -7.42
CA ASP A 50 -13.54 -2.19 -7.01
C ASP A 50 -14.96 -2.28 -7.58
N MET A 51 -15.31 -3.45 -8.09
CA MET A 51 -16.62 -3.77 -8.66
C MET A 51 -17.36 -4.83 -7.83
N THR A 52 -16.82 -5.20 -6.67
CA THR A 52 -17.46 -6.15 -5.75
C THR A 52 -18.76 -5.54 -5.20
N PRO A 53 -19.88 -6.27 -5.22
CA PRO A 53 -21.12 -5.81 -4.62
C PRO A 53 -20.97 -5.33 -3.17
N GLY A 54 -21.42 -4.12 -2.86
CA GLY A 54 -21.29 -3.46 -1.56
C GLY A 54 -19.92 -2.81 -1.28
N LYS A 55 -18.99 -2.84 -2.24
CA LYS A 55 -17.67 -2.18 -2.17
C LYS A 55 -17.36 -1.35 -3.42
N GLU A 56 -18.36 -1.13 -4.26
CA GLU A 56 -18.25 -0.47 -5.54
C GLU A 56 -17.57 0.89 -5.38
N ASN A 57 -16.79 1.25 -6.40
CA ASN A 57 -16.02 2.48 -6.48
C ASN A 57 -14.85 2.57 -5.52
N GLY A 58 -14.72 1.73 -4.49
CA GLY A 58 -13.56 1.71 -3.61
C GLY A 58 -12.25 1.48 -4.37
N THR A 59 -11.12 1.94 -3.85
CA THR A 59 -9.81 1.72 -4.49
C THR A 59 -8.69 1.41 -3.50
N TRP A 60 -7.61 0.82 -3.99
CA TRP A 60 -6.39 0.56 -3.22
C TRP A 60 -5.28 1.56 -3.52
N LEU A 61 -5.32 2.21 -4.68
CA LEU A 61 -4.34 3.19 -5.10
C LEU A 61 -5.05 4.18 -5.99
N GLY A 62 -5.07 5.44 -5.57
CA GLY A 62 -5.65 6.52 -6.35
C GLY A 62 -4.79 7.77 -6.27
N VAL A 63 -4.86 8.55 -7.35
CA VAL A 63 -4.12 9.80 -7.50
C VAL A 63 -5.10 10.88 -7.97
N SER A 64 -4.91 12.12 -7.54
CA SER A 64 -5.59 13.26 -8.15
C SER A 64 -4.62 14.17 -8.91
N LYS A 65 -5.14 14.90 -9.90
CA LYS A 65 -4.40 15.94 -10.65
C LYS A 65 -3.82 17.02 -9.73
N ARG A 66 -4.35 17.16 -8.52
CA ARG A 66 -3.87 18.08 -7.47
C ARG A 66 -2.67 17.53 -6.69
N GLY A 67 -2.14 16.37 -7.06
CA GLY A 67 -0.97 15.76 -6.44
C GLY A 67 -1.27 14.95 -5.17
N ARG A 68 -2.54 14.66 -4.88
CA ARG A 68 -2.94 13.81 -3.75
C ARG A 68 -2.84 12.35 -4.14
N ILE A 69 -2.28 11.54 -3.27
CA ILE A 69 -2.08 10.11 -3.46
C ILE A 69 -2.59 9.39 -2.22
N GLY A 70 -3.45 8.40 -2.41
CA GLY A 70 -3.88 7.50 -1.34
C GLY A 70 -3.58 6.06 -1.71
N ILE A 71 -3.02 5.29 -0.77
CA ILE A 71 -2.69 3.88 -0.96
C ILE A 71 -3.18 3.09 0.26
N LEU A 72 -3.92 2.01 0.01
CA LEU A 72 -4.50 1.15 1.04
C LEU A 72 -3.93 -0.26 0.93
N LEU A 73 -3.41 -0.77 2.05
CA LEU A 73 -3.02 -2.15 2.23
C LEU A 73 -3.83 -2.76 3.39
N ASN A 74 -4.51 -3.87 3.14
CA ASN A 74 -5.25 -4.57 4.19
C ASN A 74 -4.25 -5.30 5.10
N ILE A 75 -4.37 -5.19 6.41
CA ILE A 75 -3.55 -5.99 7.33
C ILE A 75 -4.17 -7.39 7.40
N LEU A 76 -3.34 -8.43 7.27
CA LEU A 76 -3.78 -9.81 7.36
C LEU A 76 -4.18 -10.15 8.80
N GLY A 77 -5.34 -10.78 8.92
CA GLY A 77 -5.95 -11.15 10.18
C GLY A 77 -7.35 -11.69 9.98
N VAL A 78 -8.11 -11.80 11.07
CA VAL A 78 -9.51 -12.19 11.02
C VAL A 78 -10.32 -11.06 10.39
N ASN A 79 -11.02 -11.37 9.31
CA ASN A 79 -11.85 -10.41 8.60
C ASN A 79 -13.29 -10.48 9.14
N ASP A 80 -13.75 -9.44 9.84
CA ASP A 80 -15.14 -9.33 10.28
C ASP A 80 -16.00 -8.78 9.13
N PRO A 81 -16.97 -9.56 8.59
CA PRO A 81 -17.81 -9.14 7.48
C PRO A 81 -18.78 -7.99 7.83
N LYS A 82 -18.99 -7.69 9.12
CA LYS A 82 -19.84 -6.57 9.57
C LYS A 82 -19.13 -5.22 9.47
N LYS A 83 -17.81 -5.21 9.33
CA LYS A 83 -17.02 -3.98 9.20
C LYS A 83 -17.16 -3.39 7.81
N LYS A 84 -16.99 -2.08 7.71
CA LYS A 84 -17.06 -1.36 6.44
C LYS A 84 -15.89 -1.71 5.52
N GLY A 85 -16.13 -1.61 4.21
CA GLY A 85 -15.06 -1.59 3.22
C GLY A 85 -14.07 -0.44 3.51
N ARG A 86 -12.85 -0.53 3.00
CA ARG A 86 -11.82 0.48 3.26
C ARG A 86 -11.40 1.26 2.02
N GLY A 87 -11.74 0.75 0.84
CA GLY A 87 -11.31 1.35 -0.42
C GLY A 87 -11.84 2.77 -0.64
N TYR A 88 -12.95 3.14 -0.01
CA TYR A 88 -13.46 4.50 -0.09
C TYR A 88 -12.61 5.50 0.70
N LEU A 89 -11.83 5.06 1.70
CA LEU A 89 -10.93 5.95 2.45
C LEU A 89 -9.90 6.62 1.54
N VAL A 90 -9.44 5.89 0.52
CA VAL A 90 -8.54 6.45 -0.50
C VAL A 90 -9.29 7.47 -1.36
N ASN A 91 -10.51 7.14 -1.80
CA ASN A 91 -11.30 8.00 -2.67
C ASN A 91 -11.65 9.34 -2.03
N GLU A 92 -12.17 9.27 -0.80
CA GLU A 92 -12.53 10.43 0.00
C GLU A 92 -11.32 11.32 0.23
N TYR A 93 -10.13 10.76 0.51
CA TYR A 93 -8.92 11.56 0.66
C TYR A 93 -8.52 12.31 -0.61
N ILE A 94 -8.38 11.60 -1.74
CA ILE A 94 -7.85 12.20 -2.98
C ILE A 94 -8.82 13.21 -3.62
N SER A 95 -10.11 13.10 -3.31
CA SER A 95 -11.15 14.04 -3.73
C SER A 95 -11.36 15.21 -2.76
N SER A 96 -10.92 15.08 -1.51
CA SER A 96 -11.02 16.14 -0.50
C SER A 96 -9.93 17.21 -0.61
N GLN A 97 -10.06 18.25 0.24
CA GLN A 97 -9.04 19.28 0.44
C GLN A 97 -8.28 19.17 1.78
N LYS A 98 -8.62 18.19 2.61
CA LYS A 98 -7.99 17.99 3.92
C LYS A 98 -6.54 17.53 3.76
N ASP A 99 -5.60 18.01 4.53
CA ASP A 99 -4.27 17.38 4.54
C ASP A 99 -4.33 15.95 5.14
N GLY A 100 -3.21 15.22 5.10
CA GLY A 100 -3.19 13.83 5.60
C GLY A 100 -3.56 13.74 7.08
N GLN A 101 -3.06 14.67 7.89
CA GLN A 101 -3.26 14.67 9.34
C GLN A 101 -4.69 15.06 9.72
N GLU A 102 -5.23 16.10 9.08
CA GLU A 102 -6.64 16.52 9.19
C GLU A 102 -7.58 15.38 8.80
N TYR A 103 -7.30 14.71 7.68
CA TYR A 103 -8.11 13.59 7.21
C TYR A 103 -8.12 12.42 8.20
N ILE A 104 -6.96 12.08 8.79
CA ILE A 104 -6.88 11.05 9.82
C ILE A 104 -7.70 11.45 11.06
N ASN A 105 -7.54 12.69 11.53
CA ASN A 105 -8.17 13.15 12.76
C ASN A 105 -9.69 13.29 12.64
N GLU A 106 -10.18 13.80 11.53
CA GLU A 106 -11.60 14.11 11.35
C GLU A 106 -12.40 12.98 10.72
N THR A 107 -11.78 12.16 9.87
CA THR A 107 -12.49 11.12 9.12
C THR A 107 -12.18 9.73 9.66
N ILE A 108 -10.92 9.41 9.95
CA ILE A 108 -10.52 8.03 10.30
C ILE A 108 -10.70 7.74 11.79
N LYS A 109 -10.08 8.54 12.68
CA LYS A 109 -10.12 8.31 14.14
C LYS A 109 -11.54 8.17 14.70
N PRO A 110 -12.55 8.99 14.32
CA PRO A 110 -13.89 8.89 14.88
C PRO A 110 -14.60 7.57 14.55
N CYS A 111 -14.16 6.87 13.51
CA CYS A 111 -14.80 5.64 13.05
C CYS A 111 -13.84 4.47 12.84
N SER A 112 -12.63 4.51 13.44
CA SER A 112 -11.57 3.51 13.24
C SER A 112 -12.03 2.09 13.57
N SER A 113 -12.83 1.94 14.61
CA SER A 113 -13.41 0.66 15.05
C SER A 113 -14.43 0.07 14.07
N ASN A 114 -14.92 0.84 13.09
CA ASN A 114 -15.85 0.35 12.07
C ASN A 114 -15.14 -0.39 10.92
N TYR A 115 -13.81 -0.42 10.92
CA TYR A 115 -13.01 -1.07 9.88
C TYR A 115 -12.25 -2.28 10.42
N ASN A 116 -12.01 -3.26 9.56
CA ASN A 116 -10.96 -4.25 9.79
C ASN A 116 -9.58 -3.58 9.68
N SER A 117 -8.55 -4.20 10.27
CA SER A 117 -7.19 -3.65 10.32
C SER A 117 -6.56 -3.32 8.96
N PHE A 118 -5.90 -2.16 8.82
CA PHE A 118 -5.33 -1.67 7.56
C PHE A 118 -4.13 -0.73 7.75
N ASN A 119 -3.33 -0.57 6.69
CA ASN A 119 -2.36 0.50 6.52
C ASN A 119 -2.84 1.44 5.41
N LEU A 120 -2.85 2.74 5.65
CA LEU A 120 -3.29 3.78 4.73
C LEU A 120 -2.19 4.84 4.59
N ILE A 121 -1.66 4.98 3.39
CA ILE A 121 -0.65 5.97 3.03
C ILE A 121 -1.37 7.13 2.36
N LEU A 122 -1.21 8.33 2.91
CA LEU A 122 -1.79 9.56 2.41
C LEU A 122 -0.65 10.52 2.09
N MET A 123 -0.59 11.00 0.85
CA MET A 123 0.42 11.97 0.44
C MET A 123 -0.18 13.11 -0.35
N ASN A 124 0.41 14.28 -0.20
CA ASN A 124 0.17 15.44 -1.03
C ASN A 124 1.51 15.97 -1.55
N LEU A 125 1.70 15.91 -2.88
CA LEU A 125 2.91 16.33 -3.58
C LEU A 125 3.03 17.85 -3.77
N SER A 126 2.28 18.65 -3.01
CA SER A 126 2.39 20.11 -2.99
C SER A 126 3.84 20.60 -2.90
N PHE A 127 4.08 21.77 -3.49
CA PHE A 127 5.33 22.50 -3.37
C PHE A 127 5.29 23.40 -2.13
N PRO A 128 6.38 23.59 -1.36
CA PRO A 128 7.75 23.13 -1.60
C PRO A 128 8.11 21.76 -1.00
N LYS A 129 7.25 21.14 -0.19
CA LYS A 129 7.50 19.83 0.42
C LYS A 129 6.29 18.93 0.33
N THR A 130 6.56 17.64 0.09
CA THR A 130 5.55 16.59 0.19
C THR A 130 5.13 16.46 1.65
N ASN A 131 3.83 16.46 1.88
CA ASN A 131 3.27 15.99 3.15
C ASN A 131 2.86 14.54 2.94
N GLY A 132 3.49 13.61 3.64
CA GLY A 132 3.16 12.19 3.56
C GLY A 132 3.03 11.60 4.96
N ILE A 133 1.96 10.84 5.18
CA ILE A 133 1.69 10.17 6.45
C ILE A 133 1.17 8.75 6.20
N CYS A 134 1.66 7.80 6.99
CA CYS A 134 1.16 6.44 7.05
C CYS A 134 0.32 6.28 8.32
N CYS A 135 -0.97 6.00 8.14
CA CYS A 135 -1.92 5.71 9.21
C CYS A 135 -2.20 4.21 9.23
N SER A 136 -1.93 3.56 10.36
CA SER A 136 -2.21 2.15 10.56
C SER A 136 -3.33 2.00 11.57
N ASN A 137 -4.36 1.25 11.19
CA ASN A 137 -5.46 0.86 12.07
C ASN A 137 -5.29 -0.61 12.45
N LEU A 138 -5.05 -0.87 13.73
CA LEU A 138 -5.05 -2.21 14.32
C LEU A 138 -6.24 -2.32 15.27
N ASP A 139 -7.31 -2.95 14.79
CA ASP A 139 -8.53 -3.23 15.55
C ASP A 139 -9.12 -2.00 16.26
N GLY A 140 -9.10 -0.86 15.56
CA GLY A 140 -9.60 0.44 16.04
C GLY A 140 -8.53 1.33 16.68
N VAL A 141 -7.34 0.80 16.95
CA VAL A 141 -6.20 1.56 17.47
C VAL A 141 -5.41 2.14 16.31
N ILE A 142 -5.34 3.46 16.25
CA ILE A 142 -4.62 4.20 15.21
C ILE A 142 -3.19 4.48 15.66
N THR A 143 -2.23 4.18 14.77
CA THR A 143 -0.84 4.65 14.86
C THR A 143 -0.47 5.40 13.58
N GLU A 144 0.42 6.37 13.71
CA GLU A 144 0.78 7.30 12.64
C GLU A 144 2.29 7.40 12.53
N SER A 145 2.79 7.53 11.30
CA SER A 145 4.20 7.81 11.03
C SER A 145 4.36 8.67 9.79
N ASP A 146 5.26 9.64 9.86
CA ASP A 146 5.61 10.49 8.72
C ASP A 146 6.33 9.68 7.64
N ILE A 147 6.07 10.02 6.38
CA ILE A 147 6.81 9.54 5.23
C ILE A 147 7.88 10.56 4.90
N LEU A 148 9.13 10.15 5.08
CA LEU A 148 10.31 10.98 4.88
C LEU A 148 10.99 10.69 3.53
N ASN A 149 11.90 11.57 3.12
CA ASN A 149 12.77 11.32 1.97
C ASN A 149 13.51 9.97 2.10
N GLY A 150 13.67 9.28 0.97
CA GLY A 150 14.28 7.96 0.86
C GLY A 150 13.27 6.88 0.51
N VAL A 151 13.62 5.64 0.88
CA VAL A 151 12.81 4.46 0.59
C VAL A 151 11.80 4.22 1.72
N PHE A 152 10.53 4.04 1.36
CA PHE A 152 9.45 3.61 2.23
C PHE A 152 8.89 2.27 1.75
N THR A 153 8.49 1.41 2.69
CA THR A 153 7.94 0.09 2.39
C THR A 153 6.79 -0.24 3.31
N CYS A 154 5.73 -0.81 2.76
CA CYS A 154 4.58 -1.32 3.51
C CYS A 154 4.12 -2.66 2.90
N ASP A 155 3.55 -3.52 3.73
CA ASP A 155 3.00 -4.81 3.31
C ASP A 155 1.70 -5.09 4.11
N ASN A 156 1.16 -6.31 4.00
CA ASN A 156 -0.03 -6.71 4.74
C ASN A 156 0.25 -7.12 6.21
N SER A 157 1.45 -6.90 6.74
CA SER A 157 1.76 -7.19 8.14
C SER A 157 1.33 -6.06 9.07
N SER A 158 1.28 -6.37 10.37
CA SER A 158 1.12 -5.36 11.39
C SER A 158 2.36 -4.43 11.44
N PRO A 159 2.17 -3.13 11.67
CA PRO A 159 3.25 -2.18 11.90
C PRO A 159 4.33 -2.72 12.85
N GLY A 160 5.60 -2.54 12.47
CA GLY A 160 6.75 -3.02 13.25
C GLY A 160 7.06 -4.52 13.09
N ARG A 161 6.28 -5.29 12.32
CA ARG A 161 6.53 -6.72 12.06
C ARG A 161 6.52 -7.04 10.56
N PRO A 162 7.34 -6.32 9.75
CA PRO A 162 7.35 -6.49 8.29
C PRO A 162 7.71 -7.91 7.90
N TRP A 163 7.21 -8.33 6.75
CA TRP A 163 7.57 -9.62 6.19
C TRP A 163 9.02 -9.65 5.73
N GLN A 164 9.70 -10.78 5.90
CA GLN A 164 11.09 -10.95 5.44
C GLN A 164 11.25 -10.61 3.96
N LYS A 165 10.24 -10.93 3.15
CA LYS A 165 10.19 -10.55 1.73
C LYS A 165 10.20 -9.04 1.53
N SER A 166 9.43 -8.29 2.31
CA SER A 166 9.37 -6.83 2.26
C SER A 166 10.71 -6.21 2.66
N VAL A 167 11.32 -6.71 3.75
CA VAL A 167 12.64 -6.26 4.21
C VAL A 167 13.71 -6.46 3.15
N GLN A 168 13.76 -7.63 2.51
CA GLN A 168 14.78 -7.96 1.52
C GLN A 168 14.56 -7.22 0.19
N ASN A 169 13.29 -7.09 -0.23
CA ASN A 169 12.95 -6.36 -1.44
C ASN A 169 13.05 -4.84 -1.26
N ARG A 170 13.07 -4.31 -0.04
CA ARG A 170 13.35 -2.90 0.25
C ARG A 170 14.75 -2.50 -0.23
N GLU A 171 15.77 -3.31 0.08
CA GLU A 171 17.14 -3.06 -0.36
C GLU A 171 17.25 -3.16 -1.88
N ARG A 172 16.64 -4.21 -2.47
CA ARG A 172 16.62 -4.40 -3.92
C ARG A 172 15.93 -3.23 -4.63
N PHE A 173 14.79 -2.75 -4.12
CA PHE A 173 14.11 -1.55 -4.63
C PHE A 173 15.01 -0.32 -4.54
N GLY A 174 15.69 -0.11 -3.41
CA GLY A 174 16.64 0.99 -3.23
C GLY A 174 17.77 0.98 -4.26
N ASN A 175 18.33 -0.21 -4.55
CA ASN A 175 19.35 -0.36 -5.59
C ASN A 175 18.80 -0.08 -6.99
N ILE A 176 17.60 -0.58 -7.32
CA ILE A 176 16.94 -0.28 -8.60
C ILE A 176 16.76 1.23 -8.78
N VAL A 177 16.26 1.93 -7.76
CA VAL A 177 16.10 3.39 -7.81
C VAL A 177 17.46 4.08 -7.96
N LYS A 178 18.48 3.65 -7.21
CA LYS A 178 19.82 4.24 -7.31
C LYS A 178 20.42 4.12 -8.72
N ASP A 179 20.24 2.96 -9.37
CA ASP A 179 20.90 2.66 -10.64
C ASP A 179 20.11 3.17 -11.87
N PHE A 180 18.78 3.28 -11.73
CA PHE A 180 17.85 3.54 -12.83
C PHE A 180 16.95 4.78 -12.68
N ASN A 181 17.00 5.54 -11.58
CA ASN A 181 16.18 6.77 -11.40
C ASN A 181 16.69 7.95 -12.26
N HIS A 182 16.60 7.79 -13.58
CA HIS A 182 16.91 8.79 -14.59
C HIS A 182 15.85 8.72 -15.68
N LYS A 183 15.35 9.87 -16.15
CA LYS A 183 14.30 9.93 -17.19
C LYS A 183 14.68 9.19 -18.48
N GLU A 184 15.98 9.17 -18.83
CA GLU A 184 16.50 8.43 -20.00
C GLU A 184 16.45 6.90 -19.83
N LYS A 185 16.44 6.41 -18.59
CA LYS A 185 16.36 4.97 -18.27
C LYS A 185 14.95 4.54 -17.86
N LYS A 186 13.92 5.32 -18.18
CA LYS A 186 12.53 5.07 -17.77
C LYS A 186 12.09 3.62 -18.00
N ASP A 187 12.33 3.08 -19.19
CA ASP A 187 11.83 1.74 -19.54
C ASP A 187 12.58 0.65 -18.76
N GLN A 188 13.89 0.84 -18.53
CA GLN A 188 14.70 -0.05 -17.70
C GLN A 188 14.24 0.00 -16.24
N LEU A 189 13.99 1.21 -15.71
CA LEU A 189 13.44 1.41 -14.37
C LEU A 189 12.10 0.67 -14.22
N VAL A 190 11.17 0.86 -15.16
CA VAL A 190 9.87 0.19 -15.13
C VAL A 190 10.03 -1.33 -15.18
N GLN A 191 10.89 -1.85 -16.07
CA GLN A 191 11.12 -3.28 -16.18
C GLN A 191 11.70 -3.88 -14.89
N GLU A 192 12.68 -3.23 -14.26
CA GLU A 192 13.27 -3.70 -13.01
C GLU A 192 12.30 -3.65 -11.84
N LEU A 193 11.44 -2.62 -11.78
CA LEU A 193 10.37 -2.54 -10.79
C LEU A 193 9.32 -3.65 -11.01
N LEU A 194 8.97 -3.98 -12.25
CA LEU A 194 8.09 -5.12 -12.54
C LEU A 194 8.76 -6.44 -12.14
N ASN A 195 10.04 -6.64 -12.47
CA ASN A 195 10.82 -7.82 -12.08
C ASN A 195 10.88 -7.98 -10.55
N LEU A 196 10.96 -6.88 -9.81
CA LEU A 196 10.87 -6.86 -8.35
C LEU A 196 9.48 -7.32 -7.87
N LEU A 197 8.41 -6.77 -8.44
CA LEU A 197 7.03 -7.07 -8.03
C LEU A 197 6.58 -8.50 -8.41
N THR A 198 7.19 -9.10 -9.42
CA THR A 198 6.94 -10.48 -9.85
C THR A 198 7.87 -11.52 -9.21
N ASP A 199 8.74 -11.09 -8.28
CA ASP A 199 9.66 -12.00 -7.60
C ASP A 199 8.91 -13.15 -6.91
N ARG A 200 9.29 -14.39 -7.24
CA ARG A 200 8.70 -15.62 -6.68
C ARG A 200 9.49 -16.18 -5.50
N LYS A 201 10.57 -15.52 -5.06
CA LYS A 201 11.33 -15.97 -3.89
C LYS A 201 10.41 -16.06 -2.66
N THR A 202 10.48 -17.20 -1.99
CA THR A 202 9.77 -17.50 -0.76
C THR A 202 10.71 -17.37 0.42
N TYR A 203 10.20 -16.83 1.53
CA TYR A 203 10.93 -16.70 2.77
C TYR A 203 10.24 -17.56 3.82
N VAL A 204 11.00 -18.45 4.46
CA VAL A 204 10.46 -19.26 5.56
C VAL A 204 10.35 -18.37 6.78
N TYR A 205 9.15 -18.29 7.36
CA TYR A 205 8.97 -17.69 8.67
C TYR A 205 9.66 -18.56 9.71
N CYS A 206 10.79 -18.10 10.24
CA CYS A 206 11.41 -18.69 11.43
C CYS A 206 10.60 -18.28 12.68
N CYS A 207 9.34 -18.69 12.73
CA CYS A 207 8.46 -18.53 13.90
C CYS A 207 7.37 -19.62 13.90
N PHE A 208 7.78 -20.84 13.59
CA PHE A 208 7.08 -22.06 13.98
C PHE A 208 8.16 -23.04 14.45
N ILE A 209 8.58 -22.89 15.71
CA ILE A 209 8.93 -24.09 16.48
C ILE A 209 7.59 -24.80 16.70
N ILE A 210 7.21 -25.64 15.74
CA ILE A 210 6.25 -26.71 16.03
C ILE A 210 7.06 -27.68 16.88
N THR A 211 6.82 -27.67 18.20
CA THR A 211 7.15 -28.79 19.05
C THR A 211 6.52 -30.03 18.41
N PHE A 212 7.36 -30.92 17.88
CA PHE A 212 6.94 -32.26 17.50
C PHE A 212 6.47 -32.98 18.76
N GLU A 213 5.16 -33.03 19.01
CA GLU A 213 4.58 -34.15 19.74
C GLU A 213 3.87 -35.08 18.74
N LYS A 214 4.35 -36.33 18.76
CA LYS A 214 3.99 -37.43 17.89
C LYS A 214 2.47 -37.64 17.83
N LEU A 215 1.86 -37.43 16.66
CA LEU A 215 0.63 -38.13 16.31
C LEU A 215 0.99 -39.34 15.43
N TYR A 216 0.95 -40.53 16.02
CA TYR A 216 1.04 -41.80 15.32
C TYR A 216 -0.23 -41.98 14.44
N LEU A 217 -0.09 -41.89 13.11
CA LEU A 217 -1.06 -42.47 12.18
C LEU A 217 -0.60 -43.89 11.84
N LYS A 218 -1.26 -44.87 12.45
CA LYS A 218 -1.12 -46.29 12.18
C LYS A 218 -1.83 -46.60 10.86
N ILE A 219 -1.10 -47.27 9.97
CA ILE A 219 -1.55 -47.71 8.65
C ILE A 219 -2.69 -48.73 8.79
N LEU A 220 -3.65 -48.64 7.87
CA LEU A 220 -4.74 -49.59 7.61
C LEU A 220 -4.27 -51.06 7.63
N PRO A 221 -5.20 -51.99 7.91
CA PRO A 221 -5.81 -52.72 6.79
C PRO A 221 -7.22 -52.26 6.46
#